data_AF-A0A024QG50-F1
#
_entry.id   AF-A0A024QG50-F1
#
_cell.length_a   1.000
_cell.length_b   1.000
_cell.length_c   1.000
_cell.angle_alpha   90.00
_cell.angle_beta   90.00
_cell.angle_gamma   90.00
#
_symmetry.space_group_name_H-M   'P 1'
#
loop_
_entity.id
_entity.type
_entity.pdbx_description
1 polymer ?
#
loop_
_entity_poly.entity_id
_entity_poly.type
_entity_poly.pdbx_seq_one_letter_code
_entity_poly.pdbx_strand_id
1 'polypeptide(L)'
;MILRKENVVLKETDNGKIKELKAMGYEEADEKGKVIEDNKGKTVAESTHKKVLKENKELKEEVKALNEDNAALKKELEEAQKASSDK
;
A
#
# COMPACT_ATOMS: atom_id res chain seq x y z
N MET A 1 -17.33 -1.90 20.75
CA MET A 1 -16.20 -1.34 19.99
C MET A 1 -15.07 -1.02 20.95
N ILE A 2 -13.81 -1.24 20.58
CA ILE A 2 -12.65 -0.81 21.41
C ILE A 2 -12.17 0.53 20.89
N LEU A 3 -11.90 1.46 21.79
CA LEU A 3 -11.39 2.80 21.53
C LEU A 3 -10.09 3.00 22.31
N ARG A 4 -9.07 3.56 21.68
CA ARG A 4 -7.76 3.78 22.30
C ARG A 4 -7.31 5.22 22.13
N LYS A 5 -6.74 5.79 23.19
CA LYS A 5 -6.01 7.06 23.15
C LYS A 5 -4.80 6.95 24.07
N GLU A 6 -3.60 7.06 23.51
CA GLU A 6 -2.34 6.89 24.24
C GLU A 6 -2.31 5.54 25.01
N ASN A 7 -2.27 5.60 26.34
CA ASN A 7 -2.23 4.46 27.26
C ASN A 7 -3.62 4.05 27.78
N VAL A 8 -4.69 4.67 27.30
CA VAL A 8 -6.07 4.41 27.73
C VAL A 8 -6.80 3.59 26.68
N VAL A 9 -7.43 2.50 27.11
CA VAL A 9 -8.28 1.64 26.28
C VAL A 9 -9.68 1.58 26.89
N LEU A 10 -10.69 1.91 26.09
CA LEU A 10 -12.09 1.92 26.47
C LEU A 10 -12.87 0.93 25.61
N LYS A 11 -13.86 0.27 26.21
CA LYS A 11 -14.86 -0.52 25.49
C LYS A 11 -16.18 0.24 25.56
N GLU A 12 -16.70 0.66 24.42
CA GLU A 12 -17.98 1.37 24.33
C GLU A 12 -18.82 0.74 23.23
N THR A 13 -20.13 0.66 23.47
CA THR A 13 -21.12 0.11 22.52
C THR A 13 -22.17 1.16 22.13
N ASP A 14 -22.25 2.27 22.86
CA ASP A 14 -23.13 3.37 22.52
C ASP A 14 -22.55 4.24 21.39
N ASN A 15 -23.27 4.31 20.27
CA ASN A 15 -22.82 5.06 19.08
C ASN A 15 -22.69 6.57 19.32
N GLY A 16 -23.48 7.15 20.22
CA GLY A 16 -23.39 8.57 20.58
C GLY A 16 -22.09 8.85 21.32
N LYS A 17 -21.79 8.06 22.35
CA LYS A 17 -20.55 8.17 23.12
C LYS A 17 -19.31 7.84 22.29
N ILE A 18 -19.39 6.85 21.40
CA ILE A 18 -18.30 6.53 20.47
C ILE A 18 -17.93 7.75 19.62
N LYS A 19 -18.93 8.48 19.12
CA LYS A 19 -18.72 9.69 18.29
C LYS A 19 -18.03 10.80 19.09
N GLU A 20 -18.43 11.00 20.34
CA GLU A 20 -17.79 11.97 21.24
C GLU A 20 -16.34 11.58 21.56
N LEU A 21 -16.09 10.30 21.88
CA LEU A 21 -14.74 9.79 22.14
C LEU A 21 -13.84 9.94 20.91
N LYS A 22 -14.35 9.64 19.71
CA LYS A 22 -13.64 9.92 18.45
C LYS A 22 -13.32 11.41 18.28
N ALA A 23 -14.24 12.30 18.62
CA ALA A 23 -14.01 13.74 18.58
C ALA A 23 -12.98 14.22 19.62
N MET A 24 -12.88 13.52 20.76
CA MET A 24 -11.84 13.74 21.78
C MET A 24 -10.48 13.13 21.41
N GLY A 25 -10.37 12.46 20.25
CA GLY A 25 -9.14 11.87 19.74
C GLY A 25 -8.90 10.42 20.15
N TYR A 26 -9.94 9.67 20.51
CA TYR A 26 -9.84 8.22 20.61
C TYR A 26 -9.97 7.57 19.22
N GLU A 27 -9.13 6.59 18.95
CA GLU A 27 -9.11 5.84 17.69
C GLU A 27 -9.76 4.47 17.89
N GLU A 28 -10.44 3.93 16.87
CA GLU A 28 -10.97 2.57 16.95
C GLU A 28 -9.82 1.56 17.04
N ALA A 29 -10.01 0.48 17.80
CA ALA A 29 -9.04 -0.59 17.90
C ALA A 29 -9.70 -1.96 17.74
N ASP A 30 -8.93 -2.93 17.28
CA ASP A 30 -9.34 -4.32 17.21
C ASP A 30 -9.39 -4.95 18.61
N GLU A 31 -9.89 -6.19 18.70
CA GLU A 31 -9.97 -6.93 19.97
C GLU A 31 -8.62 -7.16 20.65
N LYS A 32 -7.51 -6.98 19.91
CA LYS A 32 -6.13 -7.08 20.39
C LYS A 32 -5.55 -5.71 20.79
N GLY A 33 -6.34 -4.63 20.72
CA GLY A 33 -5.93 -3.28 21.10
C GLY A 33 -5.06 -2.55 20.06
N LYS A 34 -4.99 -3.08 18.83
CA LYS A 34 -4.32 -2.43 17.70
C LYS A 34 -5.27 -1.43 17.07
N VAL A 35 -4.82 -0.19 16.88
CA VAL A 35 -5.62 0.86 16.24
C VAL A 35 -6.00 0.42 14.81
N ILE A 36 -7.30 0.44 14.54
CA ILE A 36 -7.88 0.28 13.21
C ILE A 36 -7.94 1.69 12.63
N GLU A 37 -7.12 1.95 11.61
CA GLU A 37 -7.23 3.20 10.86
C GLU A 37 -8.62 3.25 10.21
N ASP A 38 -9.43 4.22 10.63
CA ASP A 38 -10.62 4.61 9.89
C ASP A 38 -10.15 4.99 8.48
N ASN A 39 -10.50 4.18 7.49
CA ASN A 39 -10.44 4.53 6.06
C ASN A 39 -11.51 5.62 5.77
N LYS A 40 -11.47 6.73 6.50
CA LYS A 40 -12.10 7.98 6.07
C LYS A 40 -11.41 8.32 4.76
N GLY A 41 -12.11 8.09 3.64
CA GLY A 41 -11.60 8.29 2.30
C GLY A 41 -10.87 9.63 2.21
N LYS A 42 -9.53 9.57 2.28
CA LYS A 42 -8.67 10.72 2.13
C LYS A 42 -8.80 11.10 0.66
N THR A 43 -9.69 12.05 0.37
CA THR A 43 -9.78 12.62 -0.97
C THR A 43 -8.52 13.44 -1.19
N VAL A 44 -7.74 13.06 -2.21
CA VAL A 44 -6.61 13.86 -2.66
C VAL A 44 -7.10 14.86 -3.70
N ALA A 45 -6.38 15.97 -3.87
CA ALA A 45 -6.66 16.89 -4.96
C ALA A 45 -6.61 16.13 -6.31
N GLU A 46 -7.51 16.47 -7.22
CA GLU A 46 -7.61 15.81 -8.54
C GLU A 46 -6.28 15.89 -9.32
N SER A 47 -5.55 17.00 -9.16
CA SER A 47 -4.20 17.18 -9.71
C SER A 47 -3.21 16.13 -9.20
N THR A 48 -3.22 15.84 -7.90
CA THR A 48 -2.39 14.80 -7.29
C THR A 48 -2.80 13.42 -7.79
N HIS A 49 -4.09 13.14 -7.87
CA HIS A 49 -4.58 11.86 -8.40
C HIS A 49 -4.14 11.63 -9.85
N LYS A 50 -4.31 12.64 -10.71
CA LYS A 50 -3.88 12.59 -12.12
C LYS A 50 -2.37 12.41 -12.26
N LYS A 51 -1.57 13.11 -11.45
CA LYS A 51 -0.11 12.96 -11.45
C LYS A 51 0.30 11.54 -11.09
N VAL A 52 -0.24 10.99 -10.00
CA VAL A 52 0.07 9.63 -9.55
C VAL A 52 -0.40 8.58 -10.55
N LEU A 53 -1.54 8.78 -11.22
CA LEU A 53 -1.99 7.87 -12.28
C LEU A 53 -1.05 7.89 -13.49
N LYS A 54 -0.60 9.07 -13.90
CA LYS A 54 0.34 9.22 -15.01
C LYS A 54 1.67 8.55 -14.69
N GLU A 55 2.23 8.84 -13.51
CA GLU A 55 3.49 8.24 -13.05
C GLU A 55 3.38 6.72 -12.90
N ASN A 56 2.25 6.20 -12.40
CA ASN A 56 2.01 4.75 -12.36
C ASN A 56 2.00 4.11 -13.75
N LYS A 57 1.45 4.81 -14.75
CA LYS A 57 1.41 4.30 -16.12
C LYS A 57 2.82 4.24 -16.72
N GLU A 58 3.58 5.32 -16.55
CA GLU A 58 4.98 5.42 -17.02
C GLU A 58 5.85 4.34 -16.37
N LEU A 59 5.77 4.18 -15.04
CA LEU A 59 6.51 3.13 -14.32
C LEU A 59 6.13 1.72 -14.78
N LYS A 60 4.85 1.46 -15.09
CA LYS A 60 4.43 0.14 -15.60
C LYS A 60 5.00 -0.14 -16.99
N GLU A 61 5.05 0.87 -17.86
CA GLU A 61 5.65 0.76 -19.19
C GLU A 61 7.17 0.52 -19.08
N GLU A 62 7.86 1.24 -18.19
CA GLU A 62 9.29 1.06 -17.94
C GLU A 62 9.61 -0.34 -17.38
N VAL A 63 8.82 -0.82 -16.40
CA VAL A 63 8.96 -2.18 -15.87
C VAL A 63 8.74 -3.24 -16.95
N LYS A 64 7.81 -3.02 -17.89
CA LYS A 64 7.59 -3.94 -19.00
C LYS A 64 8.81 -3.99 -19.93
N ALA A 65 9.34 -2.82 -20.31
CA ALA A 65 10.52 -2.73 -21.15
C ALA A 65 11.74 -3.40 -20.50
N LEU A 66 12.01 -3.11 -19.23
CA LEU A 66 13.11 -3.73 -18.48
C LEU A 66 12.96 -5.25 -18.35
N ASN A 67 11.73 -5.77 -18.25
CA ASN A 67 11.50 -7.22 -18.23
C ASN A 67 11.75 -7.87 -19.60
N GLU A 68 11.37 -7.20 -20.69
CA GLU A 68 11.65 -7.66 -22.05
C GLU A 68 13.16 -7.69 -22.33
N ASP A 69 13.87 -6.62 -21.96
CA ASP A 69 15.33 -6.54 -22.10
C ASP A 69 16.03 -7.62 -21.25
N ASN A 70 15.60 -7.80 -19.99
CA ASN A 70 16.14 -8.87 -19.14
C ASN A 70 15.88 -10.27 -19.71
N ALA A 71 14.73 -10.50 -20.33
CA ALA A 71 14.42 -11.78 -20.96
C ALA A 71 15.30 -12.01 -22.20
N ALA A 72 15.52 -10.98 -23.02
CA ALA A 72 16.41 -11.03 -24.17
C ALA A 72 17.86 -11.32 -23.74
N LEU A 73 18.38 -10.58 -22.76
CA LEU A 73 19.73 -10.76 -22.24
C LEU A 73 19.95 -12.14 -21.61
N LYS A 74 18.95 -12.67 -20.87
CA LYS A 74 19.03 -14.04 -20.34
C LYS A 74 19.11 -15.07 -21.45
N LYS A 75 18.34 -14.89 -22.52
CA LYS A 75 18.38 -15.80 -23.67
C LYS A 75 19.73 -15.75 -24.38
N GLU A 76 20.27 -14.55 -24.63
CA GLU A 76 21.60 -14.38 -25.21
C GLU A 76 22.69 -15.02 -24.34
N LEU A 77 22.57 -14.88 -23.01
CA LEU A 77 23.53 -15.47 -22.08
C LEU A 77 23.46 -17.01 -22.07
N GLU A 78 22.26 -17.60 -22.13
CA GLU A 78 22.09 -19.05 -22.26
C GLU A 78 22.64 -19.58 -23.60
N GLU A 79 22.42 -18.87 -24.70
CA GLU A 79 22.95 -19.23 -26.02
C GLU A 79 24.48 -19.14 -26.04
N ALA A 80 25.06 -18.08 -25.47
CA ALA A 80 26.50 -17.93 -25.34
C ALA A 80 27.13 -19.01 -24.46
N GLN A 81 26.48 -19.37 -23.34
CA GLN A 81 26.94 -20.45 -22.48
C GLN A 81 26.93 -21.80 -23.20
N LYS A 82 25.85 -22.14 -23.92
CA LYS A 82 25.78 -23.36 -24.74
C LYS A 82 26.86 -23.39 -25.83
N ALA A 83 27.06 -22.29 -26.54
CA ALA A 83 28.11 -22.17 -27.54
C ALA A 83 29.53 -22.29 -26.97
N SER A 84 29.72 -21.96 -25.68
CA SER A 84 31.00 -22.13 -24.98
C SER A 84 31.22 -23.54 -24.42
N SER A 85 30.15 -24.29 -24.13
CA SER A 85 30.22 -25.66 -23.61
C SER A 85 30.34 -26.73 -24.69
N ASP A 86 30.00 -26.40 -25.93
CA ASP A 86 30.12 -27.29 -27.11
C ASP A 86 31.49 -27.18 -27.83
N LYS A 87 32.46 -26.46 -27.24
CA LYS A 87 33.87 -26.36 -27.69
C LYS A 87 34.82 -26.98 -26.68
#